data_AF-A0A1A8SI87-F1
#
_entry.id   AF-A0A1A8SI87-F1
#
_cell.length_a   1.000
_cell.length_b   1.000
_cell.length_c   1.000
_cell.angle_alpha   90.00
_cell.angle_beta   90.00
_cell.angle_gamma   90.00
#
_symmetry.space_group_name_H-M   'P 1'
#
loop_
_entity.id
_entity.type
_entity.pdbx_description
1 polymer ?
#
loop_
_entity_poly.entity_id
_entity_poly.type
_entity_poly.pdbx_seq_one_letter_code
_entity_poly.pdbx_strand_id
1 'polypeptide(L)'
;GQPAGTLVLQVHAMLDNDSEQPHFTLCGRKQRYSSWFYMNGNTGELFLDKTLEDTDLASLDHNSWLEKKLTFQVMVLNGFTKRSQCIPSKAAKITLDFVNASVPQCSQMDMKDLCFPPRDASSPHIMENRFPGTFRQL
;
A
#
# COMPACT_ATOMS: atom_id res chain seq x y z
N GLY A 1 -1.89 18.42 -6.01
CA GLY A 1 -2.40 17.49 -4.99
C GLY A 1 -1.26 16.98 -4.14
N GLN A 2 -1.39 15.78 -3.58
CA GLN A 2 -0.37 15.16 -2.73
C GLN A 2 0.98 15.03 -3.48
N PRO A 3 2.11 15.44 -2.89
CA PRO A 3 3.39 15.53 -3.59
C PRO A 3 4.09 14.17 -3.77
N ALA A 4 4.96 14.09 -4.78
CA ALA A 4 5.90 12.98 -4.92
C ALA A 4 6.80 12.85 -3.67
N GLY A 5 7.20 11.62 -3.36
CA GLY A 5 7.95 11.27 -2.15
C GLY A 5 7.09 11.06 -0.90
N THR A 6 5.78 11.27 -0.97
CA THR A 6 4.91 11.05 0.20
C THR A 6 4.80 9.55 0.52
N LEU A 7 5.06 9.17 1.78
CA LEU A 7 4.80 7.84 2.30
C LEU A 7 3.28 7.63 2.42
N VAL A 8 2.76 6.55 1.83
CA VAL A 8 1.33 6.21 1.83
C VAL A 8 1.03 5.20 2.93
N LEU A 9 1.82 4.12 3.01
CA LEU A 9 1.68 3.05 4.00
C LEU A 9 2.95 2.20 4.06
N GLN A 10 3.06 1.35 5.08
CA GLN A 10 4.08 0.31 5.18
C GLN A 10 3.44 -1.07 5.28
N VAL A 11 3.97 -2.02 4.52
CA VAL A 11 3.59 -3.44 4.58
C VAL A 11 4.58 -4.19 5.47
N HIS A 12 4.07 -5.04 6.35
CA HIS A 12 4.90 -5.90 7.21
C HIS A 12 4.84 -7.36 6.76
N ALA A 13 5.96 -8.05 6.94
CA ALA A 13 6.09 -9.49 6.75
C ALA A 13 6.74 -10.08 7.99
N MET A 14 6.14 -11.14 8.54
CA MET A 14 6.74 -11.90 9.63
C MET A 14 7.64 -12.99 9.06
N LEU A 15 8.76 -13.23 9.73
CA LEU A 15 9.74 -14.23 9.33
C LEU A 15 9.38 -15.59 9.93
N ASP A 16 9.54 -16.65 9.14
CA ASP A 16 9.42 -18.02 9.62
C ASP A 16 10.77 -18.55 10.16
N ASN A 17 11.90 -17.94 9.74
CA ASN A 17 13.24 -18.23 10.25
C ASN A 17 14.11 -16.97 10.28
N ASP A 18 15.22 -17.00 11.03
CA ASP A 18 16.14 -15.89 11.23
C ASP A 18 17.03 -15.56 10.00
N SER A 19 17.11 -16.47 9.04
CA SER A 19 17.86 -16.29 7.79
C SER A 19 17.04 -15.63 6.67
N GLU A 20 15.73 -15.45 6.86
CA GLU A 20 14.85 -14.83 5.87
C GLU A 20 15.07 -13.33 5.78
N GLN A 21 15.24 -12.85 4.56
CA GLN A 21 15.27 -11.42 4.26
C GLN A 21 14.05 -11.06 3.41
N PRO A 22 13.05 -10.38 3.98
CA PRO A 22 11.82 -10.06 3.26
C PRO A 22 12.14 -9.03 2.17
N HIS A 23 11.78 -9.36 0.93
CA HIS A 23 11.87 -8.47 -0.20
C HIS A 23 10.48 -8.22 -0.79
N PHE A 24 10.00 -6.98 -0.69
CA PHE A 24 8.67 -6.57 -1.12
C PHE A 24 8.65 -6.21 -2.60
N THR A 25 7.62 -6.63 -3.32
CA THR A 25 7.47 -6.31 -4.74
C THR A 25 6.01 -6.04 -5.09
N LEU A 26 5.77 -4.90 -5.74
CA LEU A 26 4.46 -4.55 -6.30
C LEU A 26 4.15 -5.42 -7.54
N CYS A 27 3.01 -6.07 -7.46
CA CYS A 27 2.37 -6.85 -8.51
C CYS A 27 1.27 -6.02 -9.18
N GLY A 28 1.19 -6.11 -10.52
CA GLY A 28 0.14 -5.43 -11.29
C GLY A 28 0.59 -4.20 -12.07
N ARG A 29 1.77 -4.23 -12.70
CA ARG A 29 2.28 -3.17 -13.61
C ARG A 29 1.41 -2.87 -14.86
N LYS A 30 0.22 -3.45 -14.98
CA LYS A 30 -0.68 -3.26 -16.13
C LYS A 30 -1.69 -2.11 -15.95
N GLN A 31 -1.82 -1.54 -14.75
CA GLN A 31 -2.74 -0.44 -14.51
C GLN A 31 -2.04 0.90 -14.73
N ARG A 32 -2.78 1.91 -15.23
CA ARG A 32 -2.22 3.25 -15.53
C ARG A 32 -1.65 3.93 -14.29
N TYR A 33 -2.26 3.70 -13.13
CA TYR A 33 -1.82 4.27 -11.86
C TYR A 33 -0.62 3.56 -11.24
N SER A 34 -0.20 2.39 -11.76
CA SER A 34 0.90 1.62 -11.15
C SER A 34 2.24 2.35 -11.22
N SER A 35 2.43 3.26 -12.17
CA SER A 35 3.65 4.08 -12.27
C SER A 35 3.63 5.31 -11.35
N TRP A 36 2.53 5.58 -10.65
CA TRP A 36 2.46 6.68 -9.69
C TRP A 36 3.00 6.29 -8.32
N PHE A 37 3.27 5.00 -8.11
CA PHE A 37 3.70 4.46 -6.84
C PHE A 37 4.99 3.67 -6.98
N TYR A 38 5.84 3.79 -5.97
CA TYR A 38 7.05 3.02 -5.82
C TYR A 38 7.03 2.30 -4.47
N MET A 39 7.46 1.04 -4.44
CA MET A 39 7.61 0.27 -3.22
C MET A 39 9.08 0.03 -2.93
N ASN A 40 9.51 0.41 -1.72
CA ASN A 40 10.84 0.07 -1.24
C ASN A 40 10.87 -1.42 -0.89
N GLY A 41 11.61 -2.19 -1.67
CA GLY A 41 11.69 -3.64 -1.52
C GLY A 41 12.31 -4.11 -0.21
N ASN A 42 13.04 -3.26 0.52
CA ASN A 42 13.69 -3.66 1.77
C ASN A 42 12.87 -3.34 3.01
N THR A 43 12.06 -2.26 2.97
CA THR A 43 11.30 -1.76 4.12
C THR A 43 9.81 -2.03 4.03
N GLY A 44 9.30 -2.34 2.83
CA GLY A 44 7.86 -2.51 2.60
C GLY A 44 7.08 -1.20 2.53
N GLU A 45 7.77 -0.05 2.47
CA GLU A 45 7.17 1.26 2.37
C GLU A 45 6.67 1.55 0.94
N LEU A 46 5.44 2.03 0.83
CA LEU A 46 4.82 2.46 -0.42
C LEU A 46 4.84 3.99 -0.50
N PHE A 47 5.50 4.54 -1.51
CA PHE A 47 5.61 5.97 -1.75
C PHE A 47 4.88 6.38 -3.02
N LEU A 48 4.48 7.66 -3.08
CA LEU A 48 4.13 8.31 -4.34
C LEU A 48 5.40 8.67 -5.11
N ASP A 49 5.48 8.23 -6.37
CA ASP A 49 6.58 8.53 -7.29
C ASP A 49 6.27 9.78 -8.16
N LYS A 50 5.01 10.20 -8.19
CA LYS A 50 4.53 11.39 -8.90
C LYS A 50 3.64 12.24 -7.98
N THR A 51 3.67 13.56 -8.21
CA THR A 51 2.70 14.49 -7.63
C THR A 51 1.34 14.32 -8.30
N LEU A 52 0.31 14.09 -7.49
CA LEU A 52 -1.04 13.84 -7.98
C LEU A 52 -1.74 15.14 -8.42
N GLU A 53 -2.38 15.07 -9.57
CA GLU A 53 -3.08 16.17 -10.25
C GLU A 53 -4.53 15.78 -10.59
N ASP A 54 -5.38 16.77 -10.80
CA ASP A 54 -6.80 16.56 -11.12
C ASP A 54 -7.00 15.77 -12.43
N THR A 55 -6.05 15.91 -13.36
CA THR A 55 -5.99 15.16 -14.62
C THR A 55 -5.74 13.67 -14.41
N ASP A 56 -4.97 13.29 -13.39
CA ASP A 56 -4.72 11.89 -13.03
C ASP A 56 -6.03 11.25 -12.60
N LEU A 57 -6.83 11.96 -11.79
CA LEU A 57 -8.15 11.52 -11.39
C LEU A 57 -9.08 11.37 -12.61
N ALA A 58 -9.14 12.35 -13.49
CA ALA A 58 -9.94 12.26 -14.72
C ALA A 58 -9.50 11.09 -15.63
N SER A 59 -8.21 10.76 -15.66
CA SER A 59 -7.67 9.66 -16.48
C SER A 59 -8.12 8.26 -16.04
N LEU A 60 -8.60 8.13 -14.80
CA LEU A 60 -9.17 6.91 -14.24
C LEU A 60 -10.68 6.77 -14.56
N ASP A 61 -11.32 7.79 -15.15
CA ASP A 61 -12.75 7.76 -15.43
C ASP A 61 -13.08 6.94 -16.68
N HIS A 62 -13.79 5.83 -16.46
CA HIS A 62 -14.70 5.33 -17.47
C HIS A 62 -16.10 5.01 -16.93
N ASN A 63 -16.38 4.96 -15.60
CA ASN A 63 -17.69 4.47 -15.13
C ASN A 63 -18.15 4.74 -13.67
N SER A 64 -17.60 5.65 -12.86
CA SER A 64 -18.22 5.90 -11.52
C SER A 64 -17.88 7.25 -10.90
N TRP A 65 -18.92 8.01 -10.58
CA TRP A 65 -18.90 9.30 -9.86
C TRP A 65 -18.62 9.16 -8.35
N LEU A 66 -18.47 7.94 -7.83
CA LEU A 66 -18.34 7.65 -6.40
C LEU A 66 -17.11 6.76 -6.17
N GLU A 67 -16.10 7.31 -5.48
CA GLU A 67 -14.88 6.69 -4.95
C GLU A 67 -14.07 5.81 -5.92
N LYS A 68 -12.92 6.31 -6.38
CA LYS A 68 -12.02 5.52 -7.24
C LYS A 68 -11.10 4.67 -6.39
N LYS A 69 -11.31 3.36 -6.37
CA LYS A 69 -10.47 2.42 -5.61
C LYS A 69 -9.28 1.96 -6.45
N LEU A 70 -8.07 2.33 -6.03
CA LEU A 70 -6.83 1.81 -6.61
C LEU A 70 -6.48 0.51 -5.90
N THR A 71 -6.22 -0.55 -6.64
CA THR A 71 -5.92 -1.86 -6.08
C THR A 71 -4.54 -2.32 -6.53
N PHE A 72 -3.71 -2.70 -5.57
CA PHE A 72 -2.41 -3.29 -5.82
C PHE A 72 -2.34 -4.67 -5.18
N GLN A 73 -1.48 -5.51 -5.74
CA GLN A 73 -1.05 -6.73 -5.11
C GLN A 73 0.40 -6.56 -4.67
N VAL A 74 0.75 -7.03 -3.49
CA VAL A 74 2.12 -7.04 -2.98
C VAL A 74 2.50 -8.46 -2.65
N MET A 75 3.67 -8.86 -3.09
CA MET A 75 4.29 -10.11 -2.67
C MET A 75 5.54 -9.83 -1.86
N VAL A 76 5.86 -10.81 -1.01
CA VAL A 76 7.10 -10.86 -0.25
C VAL A 76 7.83 -12.13 -0.67
N LEU A 77 9.12 -11.98 -0.97
CA LEU A 77 10.01 -13.07 -1.34
C LEU A 77 11.21 -13.07 -0.39
N ASN A 78 11.83 -14.24 -0.20
CA ASN A 78 13.10 -14.31 0.50
C ASN A 78 14.23 -13.86 -0.44
N GLY A 79 14.70 -12.63 -0.27
CA GLY A 79 15.71 -12.00 -1.10
C GLY A 79 15.21 -11.46 -2.45
N PHE A 80 16.11 -10.77 -3.17
CA PHE A 80 15.81 -10.16 -4.46
C PHE A 80 15.76 -11.20 -5.59
N THR A 81 14.64 -11.27 -6.32
CA THR A 81 14.53 -12.10 -7.53
C THR A 81 14.26 -11.22 -8.75
N LYS A 82 15.11 -11.34 -9.79
CA LYS A 82 15.01 -10.54 -11.03
C LYS A 82 13.73 -10.79 -11.84
N ARG A 83 13.04 -11.91 -11.60
CA ARG A 83 11.80 -12.32 -12.27
C ARG A 83 10.86 -12.96 -11.26
N SER A 84 10.26 -12.16 -10.41
CA SER A 84 9.14 -12.61 -9.58
C SER A 84 7.87 -12.67 -10.45
N GLN A 85 7.42 -13.88 -10.80
CA GLN A 85 6.05 -14.02 -11.29
C GLN A 85 5.11 -13.80 -10.12
N CYS A 86 4.18 -12.85 -10.27
CA CYS A 86 3.19 -12.59 -9.25
C CYS A 86 2.23 -13.78 -9.12
N ILE A 87 2.21 -14.41 -7.94
CA ILE A 87 1.30 -15.48 -7.56
C ILE A 87 0.14 -14.84 -6.81
N PRO A 88 -1.04 -14.63 -7.44
CA PRO A 88 -2.12 -13.87 -6.82
C PRO A 88 -2.63 -14.46 -5.51
N SER A 89 -2.56 -15.79 -5.34
CA SER A 89 -2.99 -16.49 -4.12
C SER A 89 -2.07 -16.27 -2.91
N LYS A 90 -0.84 -15.81 -3.13
CA LYS A 90 0.14 -15.51 -2.06
C LYS A 90 0.37 -14.00 -1.90
N ALA A 91 -0.34 -13.17 -2.66
CA ALA A 91 -0.17 -11.73 -2.64
C ALA A 91 -1.15 -11.08 -1.66
N ALA A 92 -0.66 -10.14 -0.86
CA ALA A 92 -1.50 -9.24 -0.07
C ALA A 92 -2.12 -8.19 -0.99
N LYS A 93 -3.38 -7.82 -0.72
CA LYS A 93 -4.10 -6.79 -1.48
C LYS A 93 -4.03 -5.46 -0.75
N ILE A 94 -3.54 -4.42 -1.43
CA ILE A 94 -3.66 -3.03 -0.98
C ILE A 94 -4.82 -2.39 -1.74
N THR A 95 -5.70 -1.70 -1.02
CA THR A 95 -6.77 -0.90 -1.61
C THR A 95 -6.62 0.53 -1.10
N LEU A 96 -6.48 1.49 -2.02
CA LEU A 96 -6.42 2.91 -1.71
C LEU A 96 -7.69 3.58 -2.24
N ASP A 97 -8.38 4.33 -1.40
CA ASP A 97 -9.53 5.13 -1.79
C ASP A 97 -9.02 6.48 -2.33
N PHE A 98 -9.24 6.73 -3.62
CA PHE A 98 -8.82 7.95 -4.30
C PHE A 98 -9.99 8.92 -4.40
N VAL A 99 -9.83 10.06 -3.72
CA VAL A 99 -10.89 11.05 -3.50
C VAL A 99 -10.60 12.34 -4.25
N ASN A 100 -11.65 12.94 -4.82
CA ASN A 100 -11.57 14.24 -5.48
C ASN A 100 -11.65 15.39 -4.46
N ALA A 101 -10.68 15.44 -3.56
CA ALA A 101 -10.62 16.45 -2.52
C ALA A 101 -9.17 16.85 -2.26
N SER A 102 -8.98 18.09 -1.81
CA SER A 102 -7.70 18.51 -1.25
C SER A 102 -7.54 17.95 0.16
N VAL A 103 -6.29 17.82 0.62
CA VAL A 103 -6.00 17.41 1.99
C VAL A 103 -6.62 18.45 2.94
N PRO A 104 -7.47 18.03 3.90
CA PRO A 104 -8.10 18.96 4.83
C PRO A 104 -7.06 19.66 5.70
N GLN A 105 -7.40 20.86 6.21
CA GLN A 105 -6.53 21.54 7.17
C GLN A 105 -6.47 20.72 8.48
N CYS A 106 -5.30 20.68 9.12
CA CYS A 106 -5.12 19.89 10.36
C CYS A 106 -6.11 20.29 11.47
N SER A 107 -6.51 21.57 11.54
CA SER A 107 -7.48 22.07 12.52
C SER A 107 -8.93 21.65 12.25
N GLN A 108 -9.21 21.14 11.04
CA GLN A 108 -10.54 20.68 10.63
C GLN A 108 -10.71 19.16 10.77
N MET A 109 -9.63 18.42 11.04
CA MET A 109 -9.69 16.96 11.24
C MET A 109 -10.04 16.63 12.69
N ASP A 110 -10.95 15.67 12.87
CA ASP A 110 -11.26 15.09 14.17
C ASP A 110 -10.07 14.21 14.61
N MET A 111 -9.75 14.20 15.91
CA MET A 111 -8.67 13.39 16.47
C MET A 111 -8.86 11.90 16.16
N LYS A 112 -10.11 11.43 16.08
CA LYS A 112 -10.39 10.02 15.75
C LYS A 112 -9.89 9.63 14.34
N ASP A 113 -9.96 10.57 13.39
CA ASP A 113 -9.58 10.34 11.99
C ASP A 113 -8.06 10.48 11.78
N LEU A 114 -7.36 11.10 12.74
CA LEU A 114 -5.90 11.20 12.77
C LEU A 114 -5.23 9.98 13.41
N CYS A 115 -5.87 9.39 14.43
CA CYS A 115 -5.29 8.29 15.19
C CYS A 115 -5.56 6.92 14.57
N PHE A 116 -6.72 6.71 13.95
CA PHE A 116 -7.12 5.42 13.41
C PHE A 116 -7.77 5.56 12.03
N PRO A 117 -7.50 4.63 11.12
CA PRO A 117 -8.16 4.65 9.82
C PRO A 117 -9.67 4.41 9.98
N PRO A 118 -10.53 5.08 9.18
CA PRO A 118 -11.99 4.95 9.26
C PRO A 118 -12.50 3.52 9.05
N ARG A 119 -11.74 2.70 8.33
CA ARG A 119 -12.00 1.28 8.09
C ARG A 119 -10.83 0.46 8.64
N ASP A 120 -10.78 0.29 9.96
CA ASP A 120 -9.85 -0.65 10.58
C ASP A 120 -10.39 -2.09 10.47
N ALA A 121 -10.45 -2.59 9.23
CA ALA A 121 -10.98 -3.93 8.93
C ALA A 121 -9.92 -5.03 9.05
N SER A 122 -8.67 -4.69 9.34
CA SER A 122 -7.60 -5.66 9.51
C SER A 122 -7.67 -6.27 10.91
N SER A 123 -8.20 -7.48 11.01
CA SER A 123 -7.97 -8.35 12.16
C SER A 123 -6.73 -9.21 11.87
N PRO A 124 -5.52 -8.80 12.35
CA PRO A 124 -4.32 -9.57 12.11
C PRO A 124 -4.43 -10.93 12.80
N HIS A 125 -3.98 -11.97 12.12
CA HIS A 125 -3.83 -13.30 12.68
C HIS A 125 -2.36 -13.69 12.63
N ILE A 126 -1.87 -14.26 13.72
CA ILE A 126 -0.51 -14.78 13.84
C ILE A 126 -0.57 -16.29 14.09
N MET A 127 0.49 -16.99 13.73
CA MET A 127 0.61 -18.42 13.99
C MET A 127 1.33 -18.65 15.32
N GLU A 128 0.85 -19.63 16.10
CA GLU A 128 1.56 -20.09 17.29
C GLU A 128 2.93 -20.67 16.95
N ASN A 129 3.86 -20.62 17.90
CA ASN A 129 5.21 -21.20 17.79
C ASN A 129 6.03 -20.65 16.60
N ARG A 130 5.82 -19.37 16.24
CA ARG A 130 6.62 -18.63 15.25
C ARG A 130 7.45 -17.52 15.89
N PHE A 131 8.41 -17.00 15.13
CA PHE A 131 9.23 -15.88 15.58
C PHE A 131 8.36 -14.64 15.82
N PRO A 132 8.57 -13.92 16.94
CA PRO A 132 7.90 -12.65 17.16
C PRO A 132 8.43 -11.59 16.18
N GLY A 133 7.59 -10.61 15.84
CA GLY A 133 7.98 -9.52 14.96
C GLY A 133 6.91 -8.45 14.84
N THR A 134 7.25 -7.34 14.20
CA THR A 134 6.29 -6.27 13.88
C THR A 134 5.32 -6.75 12.81
N PHE A 135 4.02 -6.65 13.09
CA PHE A 135 2.96 -7.07 12.16
C PHE A 135 1.90 -5.98 11.92
N ARG A 136 1.99 -4.84 12.62
CA ARG A 136 1.05 -3.72 12.50
C ARG A 136 1.71 -2.40 12.88
N GLN A 137 1.41 -1.36 12.11
CA GLN A 137 1.68 0.04 12.43
C GLN A 137 0.32 0.75 12.57
N LEU A 138 0.20 1.60 13.61
CA LEU A 138 -0.96 2.45 13.85
C LEU A 138 -0.65 3.86 13.34
#